data_AF-A0AAE3R917-F1
#
_entry.id   AF-A0AAE3R917-F1
#
_cell.length_a   1.000
_cell.length_b   1.000
_cell.length_c   1.000
_cell.angle_alpha   90.00
_cell.angle_beta   90.00
_cell.angle_gamma   90.00
#
_symmetry.space_group_name_H-M   'P 1'
#
loop_
_entity.id
_entity.type
_entity.pdbx_description
1 polymer ?
#
loop_
_entity_poly.entity_id
_entity_poly.type
_entity_poly.pdbx_seq_one_letter_code
_entity_poly.pdbx_strand_id
1 'polypeptide(L)'
;MRYILLFCLLLQIACHSNPVSNDRFFDEIDLGSSGSEKRLLIETYFDECGEWGGHREMMTIYAKRDMNFYLDYEKYRITCGSAYNDQKVEYKKTLKLDASNKKSITEYIQYMVNAKIVEHYPGHAGYTFNILKSDSTLLINVYSQDLSNIESYQQLQKGLNLPITIVREEE
;
A
#
# COMPACT_ATOMS: atom_id res chain seq x y z
N MET A 1 -12.52 -54.05 -26.56
CA MET A 1 -12.22 -53.43 -25.24
C MET A 1 -10.81 -52.83 -25.10
N ARG A 2 -9.95 -52.83 -26.13
CA ARG A 2 -8.59 -52.27 -26.04
C ARG A 2 -8.48 -50.77 -26.37
N TYR A 3 -9.46 -50.21 -27.08
CA TYR A 3 -9.45 -48.80 -27.52
C TYR A 3 -10.12 -47.82 -26.54
N ILE A 4 -10.91 -48.32 -25.58
CA ILE A 4 -11.61 -47.48 -24.59
C ILE A 4 -10.61 -46.91 -23.56
N LEU A 5 -9.57 -47.69 -23.22
CA LEU A 5 -8.48 -47.24 -22.35
C LEU A 5 -7.60 -46.15 -22.98
N LEU A 6 -7.45 -46.14 -24.31
CA LEU A 6 -6.65 -45.12 -25.00
C LEU A 6 -7.37 -43.76 -25.05
N PHE A 7 -8.71 -43.76 -25.09
CA PHE A 7 -9.49 -42.53 -25.16
C PHE A 7 -9.53 -41.78 -23.82
N CYS A 8 -9.49 -42.50 -22.69
CA CYS A 8 -9.40 -41.89 -21.36
C CYS A 8 -8.03 -41.23 -21.08
N LEU A 9 -6.95 -41.72 -21.69
CA LEU A 9 -5.61 -41.14 -21.47
C LEU A 9 -5.42 -39.79 -22.19
N LEU A 10 -6.11 -39.59 -23.32
CA LEU A 10 -6.05 -38.35 -24.10
C LEU A 10 -6.90 -37.21 -23.50
N LEU A 11 -7.88 -37.53 -22.64
CA LEU A 11 -8.73 -36.55 -21.96
C LEU A 11 -8.04 -35.85 -20.76
N GLN A 12 -6.91 -36.37 -20.27
CA GLN A 12 -6.18 -35.73 -19.16
C GLN A 12 -5.23 -34.61 -19.60
N ILE A 13 -4.92 -34.50 -20.90
CA ILE A 13 -3.97 -33.50 -21.41
C ILE A 13 -4.66 -32.14 -21.70
N ALA A 14 -5.99 -32.11 -21.80
CA ALA A 14 -6.75 -30.90 -22.13
C ALA A 14 -6.98 -29.95 -20.94
N CYS A 15 -6.57 -30.31 -19.72
CA CYS A 15 -6.74 -29.49 -18.53
C CYS A 15 -5.38 -29.10 -17.92
N HIS A 16 -4.52 -28.48 -18.71
CA HIS A 16 -3.42 -27.69 -18.16
C HIS A 16 -3.93 -26.26 -18.03
N SER A 17 -4.54 -25.93 -16.89
CA SER A 17 -4.74 -24.52 -16.55
C SER A 17 -3.35 -23.91 -16.43
N ASN A 18 -2.99 -23.00 -17.34
CA ASN A 18 -1.83 -22.14 -17.10
C ASN A 18 -2.00 -21.53 -15.70
N PRO A 19 -0.99 -21.58 -14.82
CA PRO A 19 -1.10 -20.90 -13.54
C PRO A 19 -1.43 -19.45 -13.87
N VAL A 20 -2.59 -18.98 -13.42
CA VAL A 20 -2.98 -17.58 -13.53
C VAL A 20 -1.85 -16.82 -12.87
N SER A 21 -1.04 -16.09 -13.66
CA SER A 21 0.02 -15.26 -13.13
C SER A 21 -0.63 -14.36 -12.09
N ASN A 22 -0.22 -14.50 -10.84
CA ASN A 22 -0.87 -13.87 -9.70
C ASN A 22 -0.48 -12.38 -9.60
N ASP A 23 -0.33 -11.70 -10.74
CA ASP A 23 -0.13 -10.25 -10.88
C ASP A 23 -1.46 -9.54 -10.65
N ARG A 24 -2.12 -9.85 -9.52
CA ARG A 24 -3.34 -9.17 -9.11
C ARG A 24 -2.94 -7.80 -8.57
N PHE A 25 -3.10 -6.79 -9.42
CA PHE A 25 -3.08 -5.38 -9.05
C PHE A 25 -4.41 -4.72 -9.46
N PHE A 26 -4.56 -3.44 -9.16
CA PHE A 26 -5.70 -2.66 -9.62
C PHE A 26 -5.74 -2.59 -11.14
N ASP A 27 -6.92 -2.39 -11.70
CA ASP A 27 -7.11 -2.15 -13.14
C ASP A 27 -6.63 -0.73 -13.52
N GLU A 28 -5.91 -0.59 -14.63
CA GLU A 28 -5.37 0.69 -15.07
C GLU A 28 -6.47 1.73 -15.36
N ILE A 29 -7.61 1.31 -15.92
CA ILE A 29 -8.74 2.17 -16.26
C ILE A 29 -9.36 2.70 -14.97
N ASP A 30 -9.47 1.83 -13.95
CA ASP A 30 -10.01 2.19 -12.64
C ASP A 30 -9.11 3.15 -11.86
N LEU A 31 -7.81 3.25 -12.17
CA LEU A 31 -6.87 4.21 -11.56
C LEU A 31 -6.43 5.35 -12.50
N GLY A 32 -7.15 5.59 -13.60
CA GLY A 32 -7.03 6.85 -14.35
C GLY A 32 -6.51 6.78 -15.78
N SER A 33 -6.16 5.61 -16.30
CA SER A 33 -5.63 5.50 -17.68
C SER A 33 -6.61 5.99 -18.75
N SER A 34 -7.92 5.90 -18.49
CA SER A 34 -9.02 6.38 -19.34
C SER A 34 -9.41 7.84 -19.11
N GLY A 35 -8.66 8.58 -18.29
CA GLY A 35 -8.97 9.96 -17.93
C GLY A 35 -9.83 10.12 -16.67
N SER A 36 -10.06 9.04 -15.91
CA SER A 36 -10.64 9.16 -14.56
C SER A 36 -9.62 9.79 -13.60
N GLU A 37 -10.10 10.56 -12.62
CA GLU A 37 -9.23 11.15 -11.56
C GLU A 37 -9.07 10.20 -10.37
N LYS A 38 -9.41 8.92 -10.55
CA LYS A 38 -9.37 7.93 -9.49
C LYS A 38 -7.94 7.60 -9.11
N ARG A 39 -7.66 7.58 -7.82
CA ARG A 39 -6.33 7.29 -7.26
C ARG A 39 -6.47 6.35 -6.07
N LEU A 40 -5.42 5.57 -5.83
CA LEU A 40 -5.24 4.87 -4.56
C LEU A 40 -4.25 5.70 -3.73
N LEU A 41 -4.66 6.09 -2.53
CA LEU A 41 -3.81 6.81 -1.58
C LEU A 41 -3.44 5.88 -0.45
N ILE A 42 -2.15 5.87 -0.10
CA ILE A 42 -1.63 5.28 1.12
C ILE A 42 -1.05 6.43 1.94
N GLU A 43 -1.62 6.69 3.11
CA GLU A 43 -1.19 7.79 3.97
C GLU A 43 -0.85 7.27 5.35
N THR A 44 0.30 7.68 5.88
CA THR A 44 0.76 7.29 7.20
C THR A 44 1.01 8.54 8.03
N TYR A 45 0.50 8.55 9.26
CA TYR A 45 0.71 9.59 10.25
C TYR A 45 1.43 8.98 11.44
N PHE A 46 2.48 9.67 11.89
CA PHE A 46 3.27 9.25 13.04
C PHE A 46 2.97 10.13 14.26
N ASP A 47 3.55 9.79 15.40
CA ASP A 47 3.26 10.42 16.70
C ASP A 47 4.52 10.98 17.39
N GLU A 48 5.55 11.43 16.64
CA GLU A 48 6.78 11.96 17.25
C GLU A 48 6.58 13.21 18.14
N CYS A 49 5.41 13.86 18.06
CA CYS A 49 4.99 14.95 18.94
C CYS A 49 3.88 14.51 19.92
N GLY A 50 3.75 13.22 20.21
CA GLY A 50 2.78 12.64 21.14
C GLY A 50 1.33 12.82 20.69
N GLU A 51 0.45 13.24 21.61
CA GLU A 51 -0.97 13.49 21.32
C GLU A 51 -1.20 14.57 20.24
N TRP A 52 -0.18 15.37 19.95
CA TRP A 52 -0.22 16.39 18.90
C TRP A 52 0.11 15.83 17.50
N GLY A 53 0.33 14.52 17.41
CA GLY A 53 0.64 13.80 16.19
C GLY A 53 2.12 13.85 15.85
N GLY A 54 2.43 13.86 14.57
CA GLY A 54 3.79 13.68 14.09
C GLY A 54 3.86 13.98 12.60
N HIS A 55 4.91 13.49 11.95
CA HIS A 55 5.03 13.71 10.52
C HIS A 55 4.04 12.87 9.72
N ARG A 56 3.84 13.26 8.46
CA ARG A 56 2.97 12.57 7.51
C ARG A 56 3.80 12.07 6.33
N GLU A 57 3.41 10.92 5.83
CA GLU A 57 3.88 10.40 4.55
C GLU A 57 2.69 10.01 3.66
N MET A 58 2.82 10.22 2.36
CA MET A 58 1.74 10.02 1.39
C MET A 58 2.28 9.37 0.12
N MET A 59 1.65 8.29 -0.31
CA MET A 59 1.84 7.65 -1.60
C MET A 59 0.55 7.76 -2.41
N THR A 60 0.62 8.44 -3.54
CA THR A 60 -0.50 8.59 -4.48
C THR A 60 -0.25 7.72 -5.71
N ILE A 61 -1.04 6.65 -5.87
CA ILE A 61 -0.91 5.68 -6.95
C ILE A 61 -2.01 5.91 -7.99
N TYR A 62 -1.61 5.94 -9.25
CA TYR A 62 -2.49 6.24 -10.39
C TYR A 62 -1.93 5.61 -11.67
N ALA A 63 -2.77 5.48 -12.69
CA ALA A 63 -2.38 5.06 -14.04
C ALA A 63 -2.44 6.25 -15.01
N LYS A 64 -1.51 6.29 -15.96
CA LYS A 64 -1.52 7.27 -17.05
C LYS A 64 -2.07 6.63 -18.33
N ARG A 65 -2.29 7.47 -19.36
CA ARG A 65 -2.81 7.05 -20.68
C ARG A 65 -1.95 6.00 -21.39
N ASP A 66 -0.71 5.82 -20.96
CA ASP A 66 0.21 4.80 -21.46
C ASP A 66 0.01 3.42 -20.79
N MET A 67 -1.08 3.25 -20.03
CA MET A 67 -1.44 2.03 -19.30
C MET A 67 -0.38 1.61 -18.27
N ASN A 68 0.48 2.53 -17.84
CA ASN A 68 1.45 2.27 -16.78
C ASN A 68 1.01 2.93 -15.47
N PHE A 69 1.33 2.26 -14.37
CA PHE A 69 1.12 2.82 -13.03
C PHE A 69 2.29 3.67 -12.59
N TYR A 70 1.97 4.70 -11.84
CA TYR A 70 2.89 5.64 -11.24
C TYR A 70 2.54 5.82 -9.77
N LEU A 71 3.55 6.17 -8.98
CA LEU A 71 3.41 6.55 -7.59
C LEU A 71 4.11 7.88 -7.37
N ASP A 72 3.39 8.84 -6.82
CA ASP A 72 3.96 10.06 -6.26
C ASP A 72 4.07 9.89 -4.74
N TYR A 73 5.30 9.94 -4.24
CA TYR A 73 5.61 9.86 -2.81
C TYR A 73 5.98 11.22 -2.28
N GLU A 74 5.40 11.59 -1.14
CA GLU A 74 5.73 12.78 -0.38
C GLU A 74 5.97 12.42 1.09
N LYS A 75 7.11 12.83 1.62
CA LYS A 75 7.42 12.77 3.05
C LYS A 75 7.52 14.18 3.60
N TYR A 76 6.83 14.40 4.69
CA TYR A 76 6.84 15.66 5.42
C TYR A 76 7.76 15.53 6.62
N ARG A 77 8.38 16.63 7.01
CA ARG A 77 9.00 16.80 8.32
C ARG A 77 8.11 17.67 9.19
N ILE A 78 8.19 17.44 10.48
CA ILE A 78 7.45 18.20 11.50
C ILE A 78 8.44 18.83 12.48
N THR A 79 8.09 20.01 12.98
CA THR A 79 8.75 20.63 14.12
C THR A 79 7.77 20.66 15.29
N CYS A 80 8.02 19.86 16.33
CA CYS A 80 7.22 19.87 17.55
C CYS A 80 7.51 21.15 18.37
N GLY A 81 6.49 21.78 18.96
CA GLY A 81 6.67 22.89 19.91
C GLY A 81 5.85 24.16 19.66
N SER A 82 5.03 24.23 18.61
CA SER A 82 4.04 25.29 18.40
C SER A 82 2.61 24.75 18.48
N ALA A 83 1.65 25.60 18.88
CA ALA A 83 0.21 25.25 18.94
C ALA A 83 -0.38 24.72 17.62
N TYR A 84 0.35 24.92 16.52
CA TYR A 84 0.12 24.28 15.23
C TYR A 84 1.42 23.62 14.79
N ASN A 85 1.41 22.31 14.61
CA ASN A 85 2.54 21.59 14.04
C ASN A 85 2.68 21.98 12.55
N ASP A 86 3.73 22.73 12.21
CA ASP A 86 4.03 23.13 10.84
C ASP A 86 4.69 21.96 10.10
N GLN A 87 4.00 21.40 9.10
CA GLN A 87 4.53 20.33 8.26
C GLN A 87 5.12 20.91 6.97
N LYS A 88 6.37 20.55 6.69
CA LYS A 88 7.06 20.93 5.44
C LYS A 88 7.42 19.70 4.67
N VAL A 89 7.25 19.74 3.35
CA VAL A 89 7.76 18.69 2.46
C VAL A 89 9.27 18.58 2.66
N GLU A 90 9.72 17.39 3.05
CA GLU A 90 11.13 17.04 3.19
C GLU A 90 11.64 16.29 1.95
N TYR A 91 10.81 15.41 1.39
CA TYR A 91 11.18 14.58 0.25
C TYR A 91 10.00 14.37 -0.69
N LYS A 92 10.27 14.37 -2.00
CA LYS A 92 9.31 13.97 -3.04
C LYS A 92 9.98 13.09 -4.08
N LYS A 93 9.27 12.06 -4.54
CA LYS A 93 9.72 11.21 -5.64
C LYS A 93 8.53 10.66 -6.42
N THR A 94 8.61 10.73 -7.74
CA THR A 94 7.71 10.02 -8.64
C THR A 94 8.43 8.80 -9.19
N LEU A 95 7.78 7.63 -9.17
CA LEU A 95 8.29 6.42 -9.81
C LEU A 95 7.22 5.79 -10.70
N LYS A 96 7.67 5.17 -11.80
CA LYS A 96 6.86 4.23 -12.59
C LYS A 96 6.94 2.87 -11.88
N LEU A 97 5.79 2.24 -11.64
CA LEU A 97 5.72 0.99 -10.89
C LEU A 97 5.97 -0.22 -11.79
N ASP A 98 6.98 -1.01 -11.42
CA ASP A 98 7.20 -2.34 -11.99
C ASP A 98 6.42 -3.43 -11.23
N ALA A 99 6.58 -4.69 -11.65
CA ALA A 99 5.91 -5.82 -11.01
C ALA A 99 6.30 -6.01 -9.53
N SER A 100 7.58 -5.76 -9.17
CA SER A 100 8.06 -5.86 -7.78
C SER A 100 7.44 -4.78 -6.90
N ASN A 101 7.31 -3.56 -7.43
CA ASN A 101 6.65 -2.46 -6.72
C ASN A 101 5.17 -2.76 -6.49
N LYS A 102 4.45 -3.20 -7.53
CA LYS A 102 3.03 -3.60 -7.43
C LYS A 102 2.83 -4.69 -6.38
N LYS A 103 3.70 -5.71 -6.38
CA LYS A 103 3.69 -6.78 -5.38
C LYS A 103 3.85 -6.22 -3.96
N SER A 104 4.84 -5.35 -3.74
CA SER A 104 5.09 -4.74 -2.43
C SER A 104 3.88 -3.95 -1.91
N ILE A 105 3.22 -3.20 -2.80
CA ILE A 105 1.98 -2.47 -2.48
C ILE A 105 0.85 -3.45 -2.12
N THR A 106 0.63 -4.49 -2.93
CA THR A 106 -0.42 -5.50 -2.67
C THR A 106 -0.20 -6.21 -1.33
N GLU A 107 1.03 -6.61 -1.02
CA GLU A 107 1.38 -7.27 0.24
C GLU A 107 1.12 -6.36 1.44
N TYR A 108 1.49 -5.06 1.34
CA TYR A 108 1.18 -4.09 2.38
C TYR A 108 -0.32 -3.90 2.59
N ILE A 109 -1.11 -3.79 1.51
CA ILE A 109 -2.57 -3.67 1.61
C ILE A 109 -3.17 -4.90 2.30
N GLN A 110 -2.74 -6.10 1.93
CA GLN A 110 -3.20 -7.34 2.56
C GLN A 110 -2.85 -7.39 4.05
N TYR A 111 -1.64 -6.96 4.41
CA TYR A 111 -1.24 -6.85 5.81
C TYR A 111 -2.15 -5.88 6.57
N MET A 112 -2.43 -4.70 6.01
CA MET A 112 -3.29 -3.69 6.64
C MET A 112 -4.75 -4.13 6.79
N VAL A 113 -5.29 -4.94 5.86
CA VAL A 113 -6.60 -5.59 6.04
C VAL A 113 -6.60 -6.46 7.30
N ASN A 114 -5.57 -7.29 7.49
CA ASN A 114 -5.48 -8.14 8.68
C ASN A 114 -5.27 -7.31 9.95
N ALA A 115 -4.40 -6.30 9.91
CA ALA A 115 -4.17 -5.39 11.02
C ALA A 115 -5.47 -4.68 11.44
N LYS A 116 -6.30 -4.27 10.48
CA LYS A 116 -7.62 -3.68 10.78
C LYS A 116 -8.57 -4.65 11.48
N ILE A 117 -8.55 -5.93 11.12
CA ILE A 117 -9.44 -6.93 11.73
C ILE A 117 -9.10 -7.15 13.21
N VAL A 118 -7.81 -7.11 13.56
CA VAL A 118 -7.32 -7.36 14.93
C VAL A 118 -7.05 -6.09 15.72
N GLU A 119 -7.29 -4.92 15.12
CA GLU A 119 -7.02 -3.62 15.72
C GLU A 119 -7.75 -3.46 17.05
N HIS A 120 -6.97 -3.20 18.09
CA HIS A 120 -7.49 -2.82 19.39
C HIS A 120 -6.50 -1.87 20.07
N TYR A 121 -6.75 -0.56 19.98
CA TYR A 121 -5.90 0.44 20.61
C TYR A 121 -6.74 1.62 21.15
N PRO A 122 -6.89 1.74 22.49
CA PRO A 122 -7.71 2.78 23.12
C PRO A 122 -6.93 4.06 23.48
N GLY A 123 -5.72 4.26 22.96
CA GLY A 123 -4.88 5.42 23.30
C GLY A 123 -5.23 6.71 22.56
N HIS A 124 -4.55 7.80 22.96
CA HIS A 124 -4.69 9.13 22.37
C HIS A 124 -3.48 9.58 21.52
N ALA A 125 -2.41 8.78 21.51
CA ALA A 125 -1.24 8.95 20.66
C ALA A 125 -0.95 7.62 19.97
N GLY A 126 -0.54 7.65 18.70
CA GLY A 126 -0.27 6.43 17.94
C GLY A 126 -0.16 6.68 16.45
N TYR A 127 0.23 5.64 15.74
CA TYR A 127 0.39 5.65 14.29
C TYR A 127 -0.97 5.45 13.62
N THR A 128 -1.20 6.19 12.53
CA THR A 128 -2.37 5.97 11.67
C THR A 128 -1.91 5.54 10.28
N PHE A 129 -2.40 4.41 9.80
CA PHE A 129 -2.14 3.87 8.47
C PHE A 129 -3.46 3.84 7.68
N ASN A 130 -3.54 4.67 6.64
CA ASN A 130 -4.70 4.82 5.79
C ASN A 130 -4.42 4.28 4.40
N ILE A 131 -5.34 3.48 3.88
CA ILE A 131 -5.42 3.10 2.48
C ILE A 131 -6.81 3.44 2.00
N LEU A 132 -6.92 4.33 1.03
CA LEU A 132 -8.20 4.73 0.47
C LEU A 132 -8.14 4.80 -1.04
N LYS A 133 -9.20 4.37 -1.69
CA LYS A 133 -9.43 4.70 -3.09
C LYS A 133 -10.24 5.99 -3.13
N SER A 134 -9.89 6.92 -4.00
CA SER A 134 -10.47 8.27 -4.01
C SER A 134 -11.96 8.29 -4.35
N ASP A 135 -12.52 7.20 -4.89
CA ASP A 135 -13.96 6.99 -5.10
C ASP A 135 -14.66 6.35 -3.88
N SER A 136 -13.96 6.21 -2.75
CA SER A 136 -14.43 5.64 -1.49
C SER A 136 -14.87 4.16 -1.55
N THR A 137 -14.59 3.45 -2.65
CA THR A 137 -14.93 2.02 -2.78
C THR A 137 -14.00 1.10 -1.97
N LEU A 138 -12.86 1.64 -1.50
CA LEU A 138 -11.94 0.98 -0.59
C LEU A 138 -11.52 1.99 0.49
N LEU A 139 -11.68 1.61 1.75
CA LEU A 139 -11.20 2.36 2.91
C LEU A 139 -10.70 1.38 3.98
N ILE A 140 -9.43 1.51 4.33
CA ILE A 140 -8.78 0.84 5.44
C ILE A 140 -8.10 1.94 6.26
N ASN A 141 -8.43 2.03 7.54
CA ASN A 141 -7.84 2.98 8.49
C ASN A 141 -7.44 2.18 9.72
N VAL A 142 -6.14 2.06 9.98
CA VAL A 142 -5.57 1.36 11.14
C VAL A 142 -4.91 2.37 12.06
N TYR A 143 -5.37 2.48 13.29
CA TYR A 143 -4.83 3.27 14.38
C TYR A 143 -4.23 2.35 15.44
N SER A 144 -2.92 2.45 15.67
CA SER A 144 -2.18 1.50 16.50
C SER A 144 -0.83 2.03 16.96
N GLN A 145 -0.29 1.48 18.05
CA GLN A 145 1.13 1.59 18.43
C GLN A 145 1.92 0.28 18.18
N ASP A 146 1.33 -0.69 17.50
CA ASP A 146 2.01 -1.94 17.15
C ASP A 146 3.13 -1.66 16.14
N LEU A 147 4.37 -1.90 16.58
CA LEU A 147 5.59 -1.74 15.79
C LEU A 147 5.56 -2.60 14.51
N SER A 148 4.83 -3.72 14.51
CA SER A 148 4.67 -4.58 13.33
C SER A 148 4.02 -3.82 12.16
N ASN A 149 3.14 -2.86 12.43
CA ASN A 149 2.56 -2.00 11.39
C ASN A 149 3.61 -1.04 10.80
N ILE A 150 4.50 -0.49 11.65
CA ILE A 150 5.62 0.35 11.21
C ILE A 150 6.58 -0.49 10.36
N GLU A 151 6.95 -1.68 10.83
CA GLU A 151 7.83 -2.60 10.10
C GLU A 151 7.25 -2.94 8.72
N SER A 152 5.95 -3.24 8.64
CA SER A 152 5.26 -3.50 7.38
C SER A 152 5.33 -2.30 6.43
N TYR A 153 5.13 -1.08 6.94
CA TYR A 153 5.29 0.14 6.15
C TYR A 153 6.74 0.37 5.70
N GLN A 154 7.73 0.07 6.55
CA GLN A 154 9.15 0.13 6.17
C GLN A 154 9.49 -0.91 5.09
N GLN A 155 8.89 -2.11 5.11
CA GLN A 155 9.06 -3.10 4.05
C GLN A 155 8.47 -2.60 2.73
N LEU A 156 7.31 -1.94 2.75
CA LEU A 156 6.76 -1.25 1.58
C LEU A 156 7.75 -0.22 1.02
N GLN A 157 8.32 0.64 1.88
CA GLN A 157 9.30 1.64 1.46
C GLN A 157 10.55 1.00 0.83
N LYS A 158 11.07 -0.10 1.41
CA LYS A 158 12.18 -0.88 0.84
C LYS A 158 11.82 -1.41 -0.55
N GLY A 159 10.65 -2.03 -0.69
CA GLY A 159 10.15 -2.58 -1.97
C GLY A 159 9.92 -1.52 -3.06
N LEU A 160 9.76 -0.26 -2.67
CA LEU A 160 9.63 0.89 -3.55
C LEU A 160 10.93 1.70 -3.73
N ASN A 161 12.01 1.30 -3.05
CA ASN A 161 13.28 2.04 -2.99
C ASN A 161 13.05 3.52 -2.59
N LEU A 162 12.29 3.72 -1.52
CA LEU A 162 12.01 5.00 -0.88
C LEU A 162 12.80 5.15 0.42
N PRO A 163 13.00 6.39 0.93
CA PRO A 163 13.60 6.61 2.24
C PRO A 163 12.82 5.86 3.32
N ILE A 164 13.54 5.16 4.20
CA ILE A 164 12.92 4.40 5.29
C ILE A 164 12.53 5.34 6.43
N THR A 165 11.32 5.21 6.95
CA THR A 165 10.90 5.94 8.15
C THR A 165 11.59 5.35 9.37
N ILE A 166 12.28 6.21 10.11
CA ILE A 166 12.83 5.87 11.41
C ILE A 166 11.95 6.56 12.44
N VAL A 167 11.20 5.75 13.19
CA VAL A 167 10.45 6.22 14.36
C VAL A 167 11.38 6.03 15.56
N ARG A 168 11.61 7.09 16.35
CA ARG A 168 12.43 6.96 17.56
C ARG A 168 11.59 6.29 18.62
N GLU A 169 12.10 5.23 19.24
CA GLU A 169 11.57 4.75 20.50
C GLU A 169 11.73 5.88 21.52
N GLU A 170 10.65 6.26 22.20
CA GLU A 170 10.75 7.17 23.35
C GLU A 170 11.59 6.47 24.43
N GLU A 171 12.68 7.12 24.86
CA GLU A 171 13.52 6.71 26.01
C GLU A 171 12.77 6.82 27.34
#